data_AF-A0A9P4LE20-F1
#
_entry.id   AF-A0A9P4LE20-F1
#
_cell.length_a   1.000
_cell.length_b   1.000
_cell.length_c   1.000
_cell.angle_alpha   90.00
_cell.angle_beta   90.00
_cell.angle_gamma   90.00
#
_symmetry.space_group_name_H-M   'P 1'
#
loop_
_entity.id
_entity.type
_entity.pdbx_description
1 polymer ?
#
loop_
_entity_poly.entity_id
_entity_poly.type
_entity_poly.pdbx_seq_one_letter_code
_entity_poly.pdbx_strand_id
1 'polypeptide(L)'
;MSRASQITLATTCVTAIGIVAFVHLSQKADKAAMHAGVIRDYEQQRVKRERLADFEMQKALEEEYKKYQTVSDGGGPVTPQQPEGSAR
;
A
#
# COMPACT_ATOMS: atom_id res chain seq x y z
N MET A 1 -19.96 -54.10 6.49
CA MET A 1 -18.91 -53.08 6.28
C MET A 1 -17.81 -53.29 7.30
N SER A 2 -16.54 -53.11 6.93
CA SER A 2 -15.41 -53.22 7.87
C SER A 2 -15.38 -52.02 8.81
N ARG A 3 -14.94 -52.22 10.07
CA ARG A 3 -14.73 -51.12 11.03
C ARG A 3 -13.72 -50.09 10.51
N ALA A 4 -12.70 -50.54 9.77
CA ALA A 4 -11.70 -49.67 9.18
C ALA A 4 -12.33 -48.67 8.19
N SER A 5 -13.24 -49.14 7.31
CA SER A 5 -13.88 -48.25 6.32
C SER A 5 -14.84 -47.25 6.97
N GLN A 6 -15.49 -47.62 8.08
CA GLN A 6 -16.34 -46.69 8.85
C GLN A 6 -15.50 -45.60 9.54
N ILE A 7 -14.35 -45.96 10.12
CA ILE A 7 -13.43 -45.00 10.73
C ILE A 7 -12.91 -44.03 9.68
N THR A 8 -12.45 -44.52 8.53
CA THR A 8 -11.97 -43.66 7.44
C THR A 8 -13.04 -42.67 6.99
N LEU A 9 -14.27 -43.15 6.79
CA LEU A 9 -15.38 -42.28 6.38
C LEU A 9 -15.66 -41.20 7.42
N ALA A 10 -15.75 -41.57 8.70
CA ALA A 10 -16.00 -40.63 9.79
C ALA A 10 -14.88 -39.57 9.89
N THR A 11 -13.61 -39.98 9.82
CA THR A 11 -12.47 -39.07 9.87
C THR A 11 -12.50 -38.07 8.71
N THR A 12 -12.77 -38.53 7.49
CA THR A 12 -12.88 -37.64 6.32
C THR A 12 -14.01 -36.63 6.50
N CYS A 13 -15.19 -37.07 6.97
CA CYS A 13 -16.31 -36.18 7.23
C CYS A 13 -15.98 -35.11 8.30
N VAL A 14 -15.39 -35.52 9.43
CA VAL A 14 -14.98 -34.61 10.50
C VAL A 14 -13.94 -33.61 10.00
N THR A 15 -12.97 -34.09 9.21
CA THR A 15 -11.90 -33.24 8.65
C THR A 15 -12.48 -32.19 7.70
N ALA A 16 -13.39 -32.60 6.81
CA ALA A 16 -14.06 -31.68 5.88
C ALA A 16 -14.85 -30.60 6.62
N ILE A 17 -15.65 -30.99 7.62
CA ILE A 17 -16.39 -30.05 8.47
C ILE A 17 -15.43 -29.11 9.20
N GLY A 18 -14.33 -29.63 9.74
CA GLY A 18 -13.30 -28.85 10.42
C GLY A 18 -12.68 -27.78 9.54
N ILE A 19 -12.34 -28.11 8.29
CA ILE A 19 -11.80 -27.15 7.32
C ILE A 19 -12.82 -26.04 7.03
N VAL A 20 -14.08 -26.38 6.79
CA VAL A 20 -15.13 -25.39 6.51
C VAL A 20 -15.33 -24.46 7.70
N ALA A 21 -15.40 -25.02 8.92
CA ALA A 21 -15.51 -24.24 10.14
C ALA A 21 -14.31 -23.30 10.32
N PHE A 22 -13.09 -23.80 10.10
CA PHE A 22 -11.86 -23.02 10.18
C PHE A 22 -11.87 -21.84 9.18
N VAL A 23 -12.23 -22.07 7.92
CA VAL A 23 -12.30 -21.00 6.92
C VAL A 23 -13.29 -19.91 7.33
N HIS A 24 -14.47 -20.29 7.84
CA HIS A 24 -15.45 -19.30 8.32
C HIS A 24 -14.95 -18.48 9.52
N LEU A 25 -14.14 -19.08 10.39
CA LEU A 25 -13.49 -18.33 11.48
C LEU A 25 -12.44 -17.37 10.93
N SER A 26 -11.58 -17.83 10.02
CA SER A 26 -10.53 -17.01 9.40
C SER A 26 -11.09 -15.84 8.58
N GLN A 27 -12.18 -16.06 7.84
CA GLN A 27 -12.88 -15.00 7.09
C GLN A 27 -13.32 -13.82 7.96
N LYS A 28 -13.69 -14.07 9.23
CA LYS A 28 -14.05 -12.98 10.16
C LYS A 28 -12.85 -12.12 10.53
N ALA A 29 -11.70 -12.74 10.76
CA ALA A 29 -10.45 -12.03 11.05
C ALA A 29 -9.99 -11.21 9.84
N ASP A 30 -10.05 -11.81 8.64
CA ASP A 30 -9.68 -11.14 7.39
C ASP A 30 -10.58 -9.92 7.12
N LYS A 31 -11.90 -10.05 7.37
CA LYS A 31 -12.84 -8.94 7.22
C LYS A 31 -12.54 -7.79 8.18
N ALA A 32 -12.16 -8.08 9.42
CA ALA A 32 -11.76 -7.05 10.38
C ALA A 32 -10.48 -6.33 9.92
N ALA A 33 -9.50 -7.07 9.39
CA ALA A 33 -8.27 -6.50 8.83
C ALA A 33 -8.54 -5.60 7.60
N MET A 34 -9.51 -5.94 6.76
CA MET A 34 -9.90 -5.10 5.62
C MET A 34 -10.44 -3.72 6.05
N HIS A 35 -11.20 -3.65 7.15
CA HIS A 35 -11.67 -2.36 7.69
C HIS A 35 -10.51 -1.51 8.23
N ALA A 36 -9.50 -2.13 8.84
CA ALA A 36 -8.29 -1.43 9.28
C ALA A 36 -7.49 -0.83 8.10
N GLY A 37 -7.49 -1.51 6.94
CA GLY A 37 -6.88 -1.00 5.71
C GLY A 37 -7.47 0.34 5.27
N VAL A 38 -8.80 0.45 5.24
CA VAL A 38 -9.51 1.68 4.84
C VAL A 38 -9.20 2.84 5.79
N ILE A 39 -9.20 2.59 7.10
CA ILE A 39 -8.89 3.61 8.11
C ILE A 39 -7.47 4.15 7.92
N ARG A 40 -6.51 3.25 7.72
CA ARG A 40 -5.11 3.61 7.45
C ARG A 40 -4.97 4.43 6.16
N ASP A 41 -5.73 4.12 5.12
CA ASP A 41 -5.71 4.89 3.87
C ASP A 41 -6.27 6.31 4.04
N TYR A 42 -7.28 6.50 4.89
CA TYR A 42 -7.79 7.84 5.23
C TYR A 42 -6.76 8.66 6.00
N GLU A 43 -6.05 8.06 6.96
CA GLU A 43 -4.96 8.74 7.69
C GLU A 43 -3.83 9.15 6.75
N GLN A 44 -3.41 8.27 5.84
CA GLN A 44 -2.40 8.59 4.84
C GLN A 44 -2.83 9.72 3.91
N GLN A 45 -4.10 9.77 3.50
CA GLN A 45 -4.62 10.87 2.68
C GLN A 45 -4.60 12.20 3.42
N ARG A 46 -4.90 12.22 4.73
CA ARG A 46 -4.81 13.43 5.55
C ARG A 46 -3.38 13.96 5.62
N VAL A 47 -2.44 13.08 5.96
CA VAL A 47 -1.01 13.45 6.03
C VAL A 47 -0.52 13.95 4.67
N LYS A 48 -0.91 13.32 3.56
CA LYS A 48 -0.56 13.80 2.22
C LYS A 48 -1.07 15.23 1.95
N ARG A 49 -2.29 15.57 2.36
CA ARG A 49 -2.83 16.94 2.20
C ARG A 49 -2.04 17.94 3.04
N GLU A 50 -1.71 17.59 4.27
CA GLU A 50 -0.88 18.43 5.14
C GLU A 50 0.50 18.69 4.51
N ARG A 51 1.16 17.65 3.99
CA ARG A 51 2.45 17.78 3.30
C ARG A 51 2.38 18.61 2.02
N LEU A 52 1.28 18.51 1.26
CA LEU A 52 1.08 19.33 0.07
C LEU A 52 0.91 20.81 0.44
N ALA A 53 0.15 21.11 1.49
CA ALA A 53 0.01 22.48 1.99
C ALA A 53 1.36 23.05 2.48
N ASP A 54 2.14 22.25 3.21
CA ASP A 54 3.49 22.63 3.65
C ASP A 54 4.41 22.93 2.47
N PHE A 55 4.31 22.13 1.39
CA PHE A 55 5.10 22.31 0.19
C PHE A 55 4.69 23.56 -0.59
N GLU A 56 3.39 23.81 -0.76
CA GLU A 56 2.88 25.01 -1.41
C GLU A 56 3.28 26.28 -0.66
N MET A 57 3.22 26.28 0.67
CA MET A 57 3.69 27.38 1.49
C MET A 57 5.19 27.64 1.26
N GLN A 58 6.02 26.60 1.32
CA GLN A 58 7.47 26.73 1.08
C GLN A 58 7.78 27.27 -0.32
N LYS A 59 7.06 26.79 -1.34
CA LYS A 59 7.19 27.27 -2.72
C LYS A 59 6.85 28.75 -2.83
N ALA A 60 5.77 29.20 -2.20
CA ALA A 60 5.38 30.61 -2.19
C ALA A 60 6.44 31.49 -1.51
N LEU A 61 6.99 31.06 -0.36
CA LEU A 61 8.09 31.76 0.30
C LEU A 61 9.34 31.81 -0.60
N GLU A 62 9.70 30.71 -1.27
CA GLU A 62 10.83 30.66 -2.19
C GLU A 62 10.68 31.66 -3.34
N GLU A 63 9.48 31.75 -3.93
CA GLU A 63 9.16 32.73 -4.98
C GLU A 63 9.30 34.18 -4.47
N GLU A 64 8.94 34.45 -3.21
CA GLU A 64 9.14 35.76 -2.59
C GLU A 64 10.62 36.08 -2.36
N TYR A 65 11.41 35.13 -1.84
CA TYR A 65 12.85 35.34 -1.63
C TYR A 65 13.61 35.53 -2.95
N LYS A 66 13.22 34.82 -4.02
CA LYS A 66 13.81 34.97 -5.36
C LYS A 66 13.66 36.37 -5.95
N LYS A 67 12.65 37.16 -5.54
CA LYS A 67 12.47 38.56 -5.99
C LYS A 67 13.58 39.48 -5.51
N TYR A 68 14.16 39.18 -4.35
CA TYR A 68 15.19 40.02 -3.71
C TYR A 68 16.59 39.40 -3.79
N GLN A 69 16.68 38.08 -4.00
CA GLN A 69 17.93 37.35 -4.04
C GLN A 69 17.95 36.39 -5.22
N THR A 70 18.82 36.62 -6.22
CA THR A 70 19.12 35.62 -7.26
C THR A 70 19.97 34.51 -6.65
N VAL A 71 19.33 33.48 -6.12
CA VAL A 71 20.01 32.24 -5.72
C VAL A 71 20.42 31.52 -7.01
N SER A 72 21.72 31.34 -7.23
CA SER A 72 22.19 30.39 -8.25
C SER A 72 21.79 28.99 -7.79
N ASP A 73 21.04 28.24 -8.61
CA ASP A 73 20.96 26.79 -8.46
C ASP A 73 22.40 26.31 -8.42
N GLY A 74 22.88 25.88 -7.25
CA GLY A 74 24.24 25.44 -7.08
C GLY A 74 24.45 24.26 -8.02
N GLY A 75 25.17 24.48 -9.12
CA GLY A 75 25.43 23.49 -10.14
C GLY A 75 26.21 22.30 -9.59
N GLY A 76 25.50 21.31 -9.06
CA GLY A 76 25.88 19.90 -9.23
C GLY A 76 25.64 19.54 -10.70
N PRO A 77 26.50 18.70 -11.32
CA PRO A 77 26.51 18.54 -12.77
C PRO A 77 25.12 18.14 -13.28
N VAL A 78 24.59 18.99 -14.16
CA VAL A 78 23.47 18.69 -15.04
C VAL A 78 23.84 17.43 -15.83
N THR A 79 23.25 16.29 -15.50
CA THR A 79 23.31 15.12 -16.38
C THR A 79 22.57 15.51 -17.66
N PRO A 80 23.24 15.62 -18.82
CA PRO A 80 22.55 15.95 -20.06
C PRO A 80 21.54 14.86 -20.35
N GLN A 81 20.29 15.26 -20.59
CA GLN A 81 19.32 14.40 -21.25
C GLN A 81 19.91 14.01 -22.61
N GLN A 82 20.12 12.72 -22.85
CA GLN A 82 20.34 12.18 -24.17
C GLN A 82 19.04 11.54 -24.65
N PRO A 83 18.22 12.22 -25.46
CA PRO A 83 17.41 11.52 -26.45
C PRO A 83 18.38 11.10 -27.56
N GLU A 84 18.36 9.85 -28.01
CA GLU A 84 18.72 9.39 -29.39
C GLU A 84 18.76 7.84 -29.46
N GLY A 85 18.07 7.29 -30.47
CA GLY A 85 18.14 5.89 -30.91
C GLY A 85 16.86 5.09 -30.62
N SER A 86 15.75 5.20 -31.36
CA SER A 86 15.56 4.79 -32.76
C SER A 86 16.05 3.36 -33.06
N ALA A 87 15.07 2.51 -33.38
CA ALA A 87 15.15 1.25 -34.13
C ALA A 87 16.04 0.11 -33.56
N ARG A 88 15.37 -0.91 -33.02
CA ARG A 88 15.38 -2.28 -33.56
C ARG A 88 14.29 -3.14 -32.92
#